data_AF-A0A7S1BMP2-F1
#
_entry.id   AF-A0A7S1BMP2-F1
#
_cell.length_a   1.000
_cell.length_b   1.000
_cell.length_c   1.000
_cell.angle_alpha   90.00
_cell.angle_beta   90.00
_cell.angle_gamma   90.00
#
_symmetry.space_group_name_H-M   'P 1'
#
loop_
_entity.id
_entity.type
_entity.pdbx_description
1 polymer ?
#
loop_
_entity_poly.entity_id
_entity_poly.type
_entity_poly.pdbx_seq_one_letter_code
_entity_poly.pdbx_strand_id
1 'polypeptide(L)'
;MSKEKIPPSKSDEKGAMKDGPTSKSFSAYPTASVGSPPPHGYEFGGPIGALLTTCMLPLLTISLTSMAAKGSFLHPFPTSFDEIIPFLCALFFPVDILRSLEWSTVGRCAVGLIGWFVLLMFLERTLPHPVALGTVLPTTSNVRLPYRLNGHLSFWVVLLLIEVGWPASWTVTSDGLSIPVLGRAPLSSLVDVYTETAAAACLLSFLFSVYLYVRSASDVPDAPNCPKLRAAGGDTGSPVYDFFLGRELNPRWFGGTFDLKVFCELRPGLAGWLVLDLAAACRQRETLGYVTPSMLLLLAFQGLYVWDAQYQEEAILTTMDVTTDGFGYMLCFGDLAWVPFTYSLQARYLAEHDPHLGW
;
A
#
# COMPACT_ATOMS: atom_id res chain seq x y z
N MET A 1 -39.53 24.23 -84.01
CA MET A 1 -39.03 25.62 -83.88
C MET A 1 -37.52 25.56 -83.78
N SER A 2 -36.88 26.27 -84.71
CA SER A 2 -35.45 26.55 -84.95
C SER A 2 -34.41 25.67 -84.24
N LYS A 3 -33.70 24.74 -84.92
CA LYS A 3 -32.51 24.99 -85.77
C LYS A 3 -31.40 25.74 -85.02
N GLU A 4 -30.12 25.36 -85.01
CA GLU A 4 -29.28 24.40 -85.76
C GLU A 4 -27.84 24.79 -85.32
N LYS A 5 -26.89 23.87 -85.11
CA LYS A 5 -25.66 23.68 -85.93
C LYS A 5 -24.50 23.40 -84.94
N ILE A 6 -23.40 22.69 -85.20
CA ILE A 6 -22.84 21.82 -86.25
C ILE A 6 -21.53 21.20 -85.63
N PRO A 7 -20.88 20.17 -86.22
CA PRO A 7 -20.21 19.04 -85.54
C PRO A 7 -18.67 19.06 -85.78
N PRO A 8 -17.91 17.96 -86.07
CA PRO A 8 -17.91 16.55 -85.62
C PRO A 8 -16.51 16.02 -85.15
N SER A 9 -16.53 14.83 -84.53
CA SER A 9 -15.66 13.62 -84.61
C SER A 9 -14.17 13.61 -85.04
N LYS A 10 -13.50 12.56 -84.52
CA LYS A 10 -12.32 11.77 -85.01
C LYS A 10 -10.95 12.21 -84.48
N SER A 11 -10.31 11.43 -83.60
CA SER A 11 -9.55 10.17 -83.78
C SER A 11 -8.09 10.39 -84.23
N ASP A 12 -7.19 9.76 -83.47
CA ASP A 12 -5.80 9.40 -83.76
C ASP A 12 -4.75 10.50 -83.87
N GLU A 13 -3.84 10.54 -82.87
CA GLU A 13 -2.41 10.73 -83.15
C GLU A 13 -1.53 10.18 -82.00
N LYS A 14 -0.67 9.22 -82.33
CA LYS A 14 0.47 8.80 -81.51
C LYS A 14 1.61 9.80 -81.73
N GLY A 15 2.15 10.36 -80.66
CA GLY A 15 3.37 11.20 -80.69
C GLY A 15 4.02 11.27 -79.31
N ALA A 16 5.33 11.07 -79.26
CA ALA A 16 6.11 10.67 -78.09
C ALA A 16 6.53 11.81 -77.14
N MET A 17 7.03 11.38 -75.96
CA MET A 17 8.09 11.99 -75.13
C MET A 17 7.64 12.92 -73.99
N LYS A 18 7.76 12.44 -72.73
CA LYS A 18 8.62 12.99 -71.65
C LYS A 18 8.29 12.39 -70.28
N ASP A 19 9.35 12.12 -69.53
CA ASP A 19 9.36 11.52 -68.20
C ASP A 19 8.67 12.36 -67.10
N GLY A 20 7.92 11.67 -66.21
CA GLY A 20 7.58 12.06 -64.83
C GLY A 20 6.22 12.75 -64.59
N PRO A 21 5.58 12.59 -63.39
CA PRO A 21 6.18 12.12 -62.15
C PRO A 21 5.61 10.80 -61.59
N THR A 22 6.56 10.09 -61.02
CA THR A 22 6.52 8.95 -60.11
C THR A 22 5.42 8.99 -59.06
N SER A 23 4.92 7.79 -58.75
CA SER A 23 4.08 7.49 -57.59
C SER A 23 4.63 8.17 -56.34
N LYS A 24 3.82 9.01 -55.69
CA LYS A 24 4.12 9.47 -54.34
C LYS A 24 4.12 8.25 -53.43
N SER A 25 5.32 7.72 -53.16
CA SER A 25 5.56 6.88 -52.02
C SER A 25 5.11 7.67 -50.79
N PHE A 26 4.20 7.10 -50.02
CA PHE A 26 3.95 7.58 -48.68
C PHE A 26 5.28 7.43 -47.94
N SER A 27 5.96 8.55 -47.72
CA SER A 27 7.12 8.64 -46.86
C SER A 27 6.73 8.04 -45.52
N ALA A 28 7.35 6.91 -45.17
CA ALA A 28 7.35 6.43 -43.80
C ALA A 28 7.80 7.59 -42.91
N TYR A 29 7.00 7.91 -41.90
CA TYR A 29 7.41 8.81 -40.83
C TYR A 29 8.72 8.25 -40.26
N PRO A 30 9.76 9.07 -40.07
CA PRO A 30 10.96 8.60 -39.38
C PRO A 30 10.50 8.12 -38.00
N THR A 31 10.68 6.83 -37.74
CA THR A 31 10.62 6.28 -36.39
C THR A 31 11.63 7.06 -35.58
N ALA A 32 11.15 8.01 -34.77
CA ALA A 32 11.97 8.64 -33.77
C ALA A 32 12.59 7.51 -32.95
N SER A 33 13.92 7.38 -33.01
CA SER A 33 14.65 6.61 -32.02
C SER A 33 14.23 7.20 -30.68
N VAL A 34 13.43 6.46 -29.92
CA VAL A 34 13.08 6.83 -28.56
C VAL A 34 14.40 6.86 -27.82
N GLY A 35 14.97 8.07 -27.68
CA GLY A 35 16.10 8.30 -26.80
C GLY A 35 15.68 7.78 -25.43
N SER A 36 16.59 7.11 -24.74
CA SER A 36 16.38 6.72 -23.35
C SER A 36 15.75 7.91 -22.61
N PRO A 37 14.64 7.71 -21.88
CA PRO A 37 14.02 8.78 -21.13
C PRO A 37 15.10 9.47 -20.27
N PRO A 38 15.00 10.81 -20.09
CA PRO A 38 15.97 11.52 -19.27
C PRO A 38 16.09 10.81 -17.91
N PRO A 39 17.30 10.71 -17.35
CA PRO A 39 17.50 10.03 -16.07
C PRO A 39 16.54 10.62 -15.05
N HIS A 40 15.76 9.75 -14.39
CA HIS A 40 14.85 10.19 -13.34
C HIS A 40 15.69 10.92 -12.27
N GLY A 41 15.30 12.15 -11.95
CA GLY A 41 15.99 12.91 -10.91
C GLY A 41 15.91 12.21 -9.56
N TYR A 42 16.87 12.49 -8.68
CA TYR A 42 16.77 12.08 -7.29
C TYR A 42 15.68 12.89 -6.59
N GLU A 43 14.78 12.18 -5.92
CA GLU A 43 13.75 12.70 -5.03
C GLU A 43 14.15 12.44 -3.57
N PHE A 44 13.37 12.89 -2.59
CA PHE A 44 13.59 12.61 -1.16
C PHE A 44 15.00 12.96 -0.64
N GLY A 45 15.64 13.99 -1.20
CA GLY A 45 17.02 14.36 -0.83
C GLY A 45 18.09 13.37 -1.32
N GLY A 46 17.75 12.54 -2.31
CA GLY A 46 18.63 11.55 -2.91
C GLY A 46 19.06 10.43 -1.96
N PRO A 47 20.23 9.80 -2.19
CA PRO A 47 20.66 8.64 -1.41
C PRO A 47 20.79 8.91 0.09
N ILE A 48 21.19 10.13 0.47
CA ILE A 48 21.35 10.52 1.89
C ILE A 48 19.98 10.64 2.55
N GLY A 49 19.04 11.35 1.93
CA GLY A 49 17.69 11.48 2.48
C GLY A 49 16.94 10.15 2.53
N ALA A 50 17.09 9.31 1.50
CA ALA A 50 16.58 7.93 1.51
C ALA A 50 17.14 7.10 2.68
N LEU A 51 18.45 7.17 2.95
CA LEU A 51 19.08 6.49 4.08
C LEU A 51 18.54 7.01 5.43
N LEU A 52 18.49 8.33 5.58
CA LEU A 52 18.01 8.96 6.81
C LEU A 52 16.56 8.57 7.09
N THR A 53 15.69 8.63 6.08
CA THR A 53 14.28 8.21 6.22
C THR A 53 14.18 6.73 6.58
N THR A 54 14.95 5.85 5.93
CA THR A 54 14.97 4.41 6.22
C THR A 54 15.33 4.11 7.68
N CYS A 55 16.25 4.87 8.26
CA CYS A 55 16.68 4.67 9.65
C CYS A 55 15.79 5.40 10.67
N MET A 56 15.33 6.60 10.37
CA MET A 56 14.64 7.47 11.34
C MET A 56 13.14 7.20 11.43
N LEU A 57 12.49 6.81 10.33
CA LEU A 57 11.03 6.66 10.28
C LEU A 57 10.50 5.52 11.19
N PRO A 58 11.18 4.35 11.30
CA PRO A 58 10.81 3.33 12.30
C PRO A 58 10.90 3.85 13.74
N LEU A 59 11.97 4.59 14.05
CA LEU A 59 12.18 5.16 15.39
C LEU A 59 11.09 6.16 15.72
N LEU A 60 10.77 7.05 14.77
CA LEU A 60 9.68 8.01 14.90
C LEU A 60 8.33 7.31 15.12
N THR A 61 8.04 6.25 14.37
CA THR A 61 6.79 5.49 14.49
C THR A 61 6.66 4.91 15.91
N ILE A 62 7.70 4.23 16.40
CA ILE A 62 7.73 3.64 17.74
C ILE A 62 7.60 4.71 18.84
N SER A 63 8.26 5.85 18.67
CA SER A 63 8.14 6.98 19.58
C SER A 63 6.69 7.47 19.66
N LEU A 64 6.08 7.75 18.51
CA LEU A 64 4.71 8.26 18.44
C LEU A 64 3.72 7.27 19.06
N THR A 65 3.85 5.97 18.78
CA THR A 65 2.97 4.96 19.37
C THR A 65 3.10 4.87 20.89
N SER A 66 4.34 4.95 21.41
CA SER A 66 4.59 4.92 22.86
C SER A 66 4.07 6.18 23.55
N MET A 67 4.18 7.33 22.89
CA MET A 67 3.72 8.61 23.41
C MET A 67 2.19 8.72 23.42
N ALA A 68 1.52 8.22 22.38
CA ALA A 68 0.05 8.14 22.37
C ALA A 68 -0.50 7.27 23.51
N ALA A 69 0.20 6.19 23.87
CA ALA A 69 -0.18 5.36 25.01
C ALA A 69 -0.09 6.10 26.35
N LYS A 70 0.91 6.97 26.54
CA LYS A 70 1.11 7.71 27.80
C LYS A 70 0.21 8.93 27.95
N GLY A 71 -0.49 9.34 26.90
CA GLY A 71 -1.30 10.57 26.91
C GLY A 71 -0.51 11.88 26.99
N SER A 72 0.81 11.79 27.01
CA SER A 72 1.72 12.91 27.08
C SER A 72 2.95 12.57 26.26
N PHE A 73 3.53 13.60 25.64
CA PHE A 73 4.89 13.49 25.13
C PHE A 73 5.83 13.13 26.31
N LEU A 74 6.82 12.27 26.08
CA LEU A 74 7.85 11.91 27.08
C LEU A 74 8.56 13.16 27.65
N HIS A 75 8.60 14.23 26.86
CA HIS A 75 8.91 15.60 27.27
C HIS A 75 7.76 16.51 26.85
N PRO A 76 7.28 17.46 27.68
CA PRO A 76 6.29 18.43 27.24
C PRO A 76 6.71 19.08 25.92
N PHE A 77 5.73 19.42 25.07
CA PHE A 77 6.01 20.12 23.82
C PHE A 77 6.90 21.33 24.11
N PRO A 78 8.01 21.52 23.39
CA PRO A 78 9.02 22.49 23.77
C PRO A 78 8.39 23.89 23.82
N THR A 79 8.38 24.48 25.01
CA THR A 79 7.88 25.84 25.23
C THR A 79 9.00 26.88 25.16
N SER A 80 10.23 26.41 25.23
CA SER A 80 11.46 27.20 25.14
C SER A 80 12.42 26.60 24.11
N PHE A 81 13.34 27.42 23.57
CA PHE A 81 14.35 26.95 22.60
C PHE A 81 15.25 25.85 23.18
N ASP A 82 15.51 25.88 24.48
CA ASP A 82 16.37 24.91 25.17
C ASP A 82 15.74 23.51 25.25
N GLU A 83 14.41 23.42 25.18
CA GLU A 83 13.65 22.16 25.19
C GLU A 83 13.57 21.49 23.80
N ILE A 84 13.84 22.23 22.71
CA ILE A 84 13.69 21.73 21.34
C ILE A 84 14.64 20.55 21.09
N ILE A 85 15.92 20.68 21.46
CA ILE A 85 16.92 19.63 21.20
C ILE A 85 16.60 18.37 22.02
N PRO A 86 16.35 18.44 23.35
CA PRO A 86 15.91 17.28 24.13
C PRO A 86 14.65 16.61 23.57
N PHE A 87 13.67 17.40 23.13
CA PHE A 87 12.44 16.89 22.54
C PHE A 87 12.71 16.10 21.24
N LEU A 88 13.49 16.68 20.32
CA LEU A 88 13.86 16.01 19.07
C LEU A 88 14.69 14.75 19.33
N CYS A 89 15.60 14.78 20.32
CA CYS A 89 16.36 13.60 20.72
C CYS A 89 15.43 12.49 21.24
N ALA A 90 14.45 12.82 22.08
CA ALA A 90 13.48 11.84 22.58
C ALA A 90 12.59 11.27 21.46
N LEU A 91 12.28 12.08 20.44
CA LEU A 91 11.44 11.69 19.32
C LEU A 91 12.17 10.79 18.32
N PHE A 92 13.40 11.14 17.94
CA PHE A 92 14.18 10.43 16.91
C PHE A 92 15.14 9.38 17.48
N PHE A 93 15.48 9.43 18.76
CA PHE A 93 16.37 8.48 19.44
C PHE A 93 15.73 7.95 20.73
N PRO A 94 14.63 7.18 20.64
CA PRO A 94 13.85 6.72 21.80
C PRO A 94 14.52 5.52 22.51
N VAL A 95 15.76 5.69 23.00
CA VAL A 95 16.57 4.60 23.57
C VAL A 95 15.87 3.90 24.73
N ASP A 96 15.20 4.65 25.61
CA ASP A 96 14.51 4.07 26.76
C ASP A 96 13.26 3.27 26.35
N ILE A 97 12.54 3.73 25.33
CA ILE A 97 11.40 2.98 24.77
C ILE A 97 11.92 1.67 24.16
N LEU A 98 12.97 1.74 23.34
CA LEU A 98 13.55 0.54 22.72
C LEU A 98 14.06 -0.47 23.75
N ARG A 99 14.59 -0.01 24.88
CA ARG A 99 14.99 -0.88 26.01
C ARG A 99 13.81 -1.49 26.75
N SER A 100 12.66 -0.80 26.78
CA SER A 100 11.44 -1.31 27.41
C SER A 100 10.72 -2.37 26.58
N LEU A 101 11.03 -2.49 25.28
CA LEU A 101 10.40 -3.49 24.41
C LEU A 101 10.80 -4.92 24.80
N GLU A 102 9.79 -5.75 25.07
CA GLU A 102 9.99 -7.17 25.27
C GLU A 102 10.08 -7.91 23.92
N TRP A 103 11.29 -8.32 23.54
CA TRP A 103 11.53 -9.00 22.25
C TRP A 103 10.72 -10.30 22.07
N SER A 104 10.38 -11.00 23.15
CA SER A 104 9.49 -12.17 23.11
C SER A 104 8.06 -11.78 22.69
N THR A 105 7.56 -10.64 23.17
CA THR A 105 6.26 -10.08 22.80
C THR A 105 6.28 -9.55 21.38
N VAL A 106 7.34 -8.83 20.98
CA VAL A 106 7.55 -8.41 19.58
C VAL A 106 7.53 -9.61 18.63
N GLY A 107 8.17 -10.73 19.00
CA GLY A 107 8.13 -11.97 18.22
C GLY A 107 6.73 -12.55 18.06
N ARG A 108 5.92 -12.56 19.13
CA ARG A 108 4.51 -12.98 19.07
C ARG A 108 3.67 -12.07 18.18
N CYS A 109 3.86 -10.75 18.31
CA CYS A 109 3.19 -9.77 17.45
C CYS A 109 3.58 -9.94 15.98
N ALA A 110 4.85 -10.23 15.69
CA ALA A 110 5.31 -10.50 14.33
C ALA A 110 4.61 -11.74 13.73
N VAL A 111 4.45 -12.82 14.49
CA VAL A 111 3.68 -13.99 14.07
C VAL A 111 2.22 -13.64 13.82
N GLY A 112 1.62 -12.81 14.68
CA GLY A 112 0.26 -12.29 14.50
C GLY A 112 0.09 -11.48 13.21
N LEU A 113 1.02 -10.57 12.92
CA LEU A 113 1.04 -9.76 11.69
C LEU A 113 1.25 -10.61 10.44
N ILE A 114 2.10 -11.64 10.50
CA ILE A 114 2.25 -12.60 9.40
C ILE A 114 0.94 -13.38 9.21
N GLY A 115 0.30 -13.82 10.29
CA GLY A 115 -1.01 -14.47 10.25
C GLY A 115 -2.08 -13.57 9.62
N TRP A 116 -2.10 -12.28 9.99
CA TRP A 116 -2.97 -11.26 9.40
C TRP A 116 -2.74 -11.10 7.90
N PHE A 117 -1.48 -10.95 7.48
CA PHE A 117 -1.10 -10.84 6.08
C PHE A 117 -1.56 -12.07 5.28
N VAL A 118 -1.30 -13.28 5.81
CA VAL A 118 -1.69 -14.55 5.18
C VAL A 118 -3.21 -14.71 5.11
N LEU A 119 -3.94 -14.33 6.17
CA LEU A 119 -5.41 -14.34 6.17
C LEU A 119 -5.97 -13.45 5.07
N LEU A 120 -5.50 -12.21 4.96
CA LEU A 120 -5.95 -11.28 3.93
C LEU A 120 -5.58 -11.75 2.53
N MET A 121 -4.40 -12.33 2.35
CA MET A 121 -4.00 -12.96 1.08
C MET A 121 -4.91 -14.14 0.74
N PHE A 122 -5.28 -14.96 1.71
CA PHE A 122 -6.21 -16.07 1.52
C PHE A 122 -7.61 -15.58 1.11
N LEU A 123 -8.13 -14.54 1.77
CA LEU A 123 -9.41 -13.92 1.42
C LEU A 123 -9.38 -13.34 0.00
N GLU A 124 -8.32 -12.60 -0.35
CA GLU A 124 -8.17 -12.04 -1.68
C GLU A 124 -8.14 -13.15 -2.77
N ARG A 125 -7.58 -14.33 -2.46
CA ARG A 125 -7.54 -15.47 -3.38
C ARG A 125 -8.84 -16.24 -3.53
N THR A 126 -9.60 -16.38 -2.45
CA THR A 126 -10.75 -17.29 -2.39
C THR A 126 -12.08 -16.60 -2.61
N LEU A 127 -12.19 -15.33 -2.22
CA LEU A 127 -13.45 -14.61 -2.34
C LEU A 127 -13.80 -14.31 -3.82
N PRO A 128 -15.10 -14.34 -4.17
CA PRO A 128 -15.58 -13.91 -5.48
C PRO A 128 -15.08 -12.49 -5.80
N HIS A 129 -14.66 -12.27 -7.05
CA HIS A 129 -14.08 -11.00 -7.46
C HIS A 129 -14.45 -10.65 -8.91
N PRO A 130 -14.81 -9.39 -9.20
CA PRO A 130 -14.58 -8.82 -10.52
C PRO A 130 -13.08 -8.73 -10.86
N VAL A 131 -12.78 -8.60 -12.14
CA VAL A 131 -11.43 -8.32 -12.64
C VAL A 131 -11.45 -6.99 -13.37
N ALA A 132 -10.60 -6.05 -12.93
CA ALA A 132 -10.39 -4.77 -13.58
C ALA A 132 -9.03 -4.76 -14.29
N LEU A 133 -8.91 -3.92 -15.32
CA LEU A 133 -7.65 -3.70 -16.03
C LEU A 133 -7.01 -2.42 -15.53
N GLY A 134 -5.73 -2.50 -15.19
CA GLY A 134 -4.95 -1.32 -14.82
C GLY A 134 -4.70 -0.37 -15.98
N THR A 135 -3.87 0.63 -15.70
CA THR A 135 -3.38 1.58 -16.70
C THR A 135 -2.46 0.90 -17.71
N VAL A 136 -2.23 1.61 -18.81
CA VAL A 136 -1.28 1.16 -19.83
C VAL A 136 0.12 1.30 -19.26
N LEU A 137 0.85 0.19 -19.23
CA LEU A 137 2.23 0.21 -18.76
C LEU A 137 3.09 1.11 -19.66
N PRO A 138 4.12 1.77 -19.12
CA PRO A 138 5.04 2.64 -19.87
C PRO A 138 5.99 1.86 -20.81
N THR A 139 5.51 0.77 -21.39
CA THR A 139 6.20 -0.08 -22.38
C THR A 139 5.63 0.15 -23.78
N THR A 140 6.44 -0.14 -24.80
CA THR A 140 6.11 0.03 -26.23
C THR A 140 4.90 -0.80 -26.69
N SER A 141 4.40 -1.72 -25.87
CA SER A 141 3.43 -2.76 -26.26
C SER A 141 1.99 -2.55 -25.77
N ASN A 142 1.63 -1.38 -25.20
CA ASN A 142 0.26 -1.06 -24.74
C ASN A 142 -0.39 -2.15 -23.84
N VAL A 143 0.43 -2.85 -23.04
CA VAL A 143 -0.06 -3.93 -22.16
C VAL A 143 -0.74 -3.35 -20.92
N ARG A 144 -1.85 -3.96 -20.52
CA ARG A 144 -2.58 -3.67 -19.27
C ARG A 144 -2.58 -4.92 -18.38
N LEU A 145 -2.34 -4.72 -17.09
CA LEU A 145 -2.34 -5.81 -16.13
C LEU A 145 -3.75 -6.05 -15.56
N PRO A 146 -4.18 -7.30 -15.41
CA PRO A 146 -5.43 -7.62 -14.72
C PRO A 146 -5.23 -7.58 -13.20
N TYR A 147 -6.26 -7.10 -12.50
CA TYR A 147 -6.34 -7.01 -11.04
C TYR A 147 -7.65 -7.61 -10.54
N ARG A 148 -7.56 -8.45 -9.50
CA ARG A 148 -8.73 -9.04 -8.83
C ARG A 148 -9.19 -8.06 -7.76
N LEU A 149 -10.43 -7.59 -7.86
CA LEU A 149 -10.98 -6.61 -6.93
C LEU A 149 -12.01 -7.29 -6.04
N ASN A 150 -11.70 -7.44 -4.75
CA ASN A 150 -12.62 -7.99 -3.74
C ASN A 150 -12.35 -7.40 -2.35
N GLY A 151 -11.78 -6.20 -2.29
CA GLY A 151 -11.44 -5.48 -1.06
C GLY A 151 -12.68 -5.25 -0.19
N HIS A 152 -13.77 -4.76 -0.78
CA HIS A 152 -15.03 -4.52 -0.06
C HIS A 152 -15.65 -5.78 0.57
N LEU A 153 -15.67 -6.90 -0.15
CA LEU A 153 -16.15 -8.16 0.40
C LEU A 153 -15.21 -8.69 1.49
N SER A 154 -13.89 -8.60 1.26
CA SER A 154 -12.86 -8.97 2.24
C SER A 154 -13.00 -8.17 3.53
N PHE A 155 -13.31 -6.88 3.43
CA PHE A 155 -13.54 -5.98 4.58
C PHE A 155 -14.67 -6.50 5.48
N TRP A 156 -15.84 -6.81 4.92
CA TRP A 156 -16.96 -7.32 5.71
C TRP A 156 -16.70 -8.71 6.29
N VAL A 157 -16.03 -9.58 5.53
CA VAL A 157 -15.65 -10.91 6.01
C VAL A 157 -14.67 -10.81 7.18
N VAL A 158 -13.70 -9.90 7.14
CA VAL A 158 -12.78 -9.64 8.25
C VAL A 158 -13.53 -9.19 9.50
N LEU A 159 -14.44 -8.21 9.37
CA LEU A 159 -15.24 -7.74 10.52
C LEU A 159 -16.10 -8.86 11.10
N LEU A 160 -16.69 -9.72 10.25
CA LEU A 160 -17.43 -10.90 10.68
C LEU A 160 -16.52 -11.90 11.42
N LEU A 161 -15.32 -12.18 10.90
CA LEU A 161 -14.37 -13.10 11.52
C LEU A 161 -13.88 -12.58 12.88
N ILE A 162 -13.74 -11.27 13.04
CA ILE A 162 -13.41 -10.64 14.33
C ILE A 162 -14.56 -10.83 15.32
N GLU A 163 -15.81 -10.73 14.88
CA GLU A 163 -16.99 -10.81 15.76
C GLU A 163 -17.37 -12.25 16.14
N VAL A 164 -17.27 -13.20 15.21
CA VAL A 164 -17.76 -14.58 15.41
C VAL A 164 -16.76 -15.67 15.06
N GLY A 165 -15.58 -15.34 14.54
CA GLY A 165 -14.62 -16.32 14.00
C GLY A 165 -13.46 -16.67 14.93
N TRP A 166 -13.35 -16.04 16.10
CA TRP A 166 -12.23 -16.28 17.01
C TRP A 166 -12.44 -17.54 17.86
N PRO A 167 -11.46 -18.44 18.00
CA PRO A 167 -11.60 -19.63 18.85
C PRO A 167 -11.55 -19.24 20.34
N ALA A 168 -12.69 -18.81 20.88
CA ALA A 168 -12.80 -18.25 22.23
C ALA A 168 -12.74 -19.32 23.33
N SER A 169 -13.24 -20.52 23.09
CA SER A 169 -13.16 -21.63 24.05
C SER A 169 -13.08 -22.99 23.35
N TRP A 170 -12.77 -24.05 24.09
CA TRP A 170 -12.69 -25.41 23.57
C TRP A 170 -13.69 -26.29 24.32
N THR A 171 -14.49 -27.04 23.58
CA THR A 171 -15.43 -28.02 24.16
C THR A 171 -14.96 -29.43 23.82
N VAL A 172 -14.99 -30.32 24.81
CA VAL A 172 -14.64 -31.73 24.62
C VAL A 172 -15.94 -32.49 24.36
N THR A 173 -16.05 -33.08 23.18
CA THR A 173 -17.18 -33.93 22.80
C THR A 173 -17.15 -35.23 23.60
N SER A 174 -18.29 -35.93 23.73
CA SER A 174 -18.38 -37.26 24.37
C SER A 174 -17.34 -38.26 23.84
N ASP A 175 -16.90 -38.07 22.59
CA ASP A 175 -15.95 -38.94 21.89
C ASP A 175 -14.48 -38.52 22.12
N GLY A 176 -14.22 -37.57 23.03
CA GLY A 176 -12.88 -37.07 23.37
C GLY A 176 -12.30 -36.03 22.41
N LEU A 177 -13.05 -35.61 21.39
CA LEU A 177 -12.61 -34.62 20.41
C LEU A 177 -12.81 -33.19 20.95
N SER A 178 -11.72 -32.40 21.00
CA SER A 178 -11.74 -30.98 21.34
C SER A 178 -12.12 -30.12 20.13
N ILE A 179 -13.29 -29.51 20.16
CA ILE A 179 -13.81 -28.63 19.10
C ILE A 179 -13.76 -27.17 19.59
N PRO A 180 -13.19 -26.24 18.81
CA PRO A 180 -13.20 -24.83 19.18
C PRO A 180 -14.61 -24.24 19.04
N VAL A 181 -15.06 -23.54 20.07
CA VAL A 181 -16.25 -22.71 20.03
C VAL A 181 -15.82 -21.32 19.58
N LEU A 182 -16.39 -20.89 18.46
CA LEU A 182 -16.09 -19.60 17.89
C LEU A 182 -16.85 -18.48 18.62
N GLY A 183 -16.22 -17.31 18.73
CA GLY A 183 -16.74 -16.13 19.39
C GLY A 183 -15.99 -14.87 18.98
N ARG A 184 -16.10 -13.82 19.80
CA ARG A 184 -15.48 -12.52 19.55
C ARG A 184 -13.99 -12.54 19.84
N ALA A 185 -13.20 -11.93 18.97
CA ALA A 185 -11.78 -11.73 19.17
C ALA A 185 -11.51 -10.76 20.35
N PRO A 186 -10.51 -11.05 21.21
CA PRO A 186 -10.13 -10.18 22.31
C PRO A 186 -9.30 -8.98 21.79
N LEU A 187 -9.95 -8.08 21.06
CA LEU A 187 -9.29 -6.94 20.43
C LEU A 187 -8.63 -6.01 21.45
N SER A 188 -9.19 -5.89 22.66
CA SER A 188 -8.64 -5.05 23.72
C SER A 188 -7.20 -5.40 24.08
N SER A 189 -6.78 -6.66 23.94
CA SER A 189 -5.40 -7.09 24.19
C SER A 189 -4.39 -6.48 23.22
N LEU A 190 -4.81 -6.07 22.01
CA LEU A 190 -3.93 -5.40 21.05
C LEU A 190 -3.46 -4.02 21.55
N VAL A 191 -4.24 -3.37 22.43
CA VAL A 191 -3.90 -2.06 23.00
C VAL A 191 -2.72 -2.17 23.97
N ASP A 192 -2.60 -3.31 24.68
CA ASP A 192 -1.51 -3.55 25.63
C ASP A 192 -0.17 -3.74 24.91
N VAL A 193 -0.18 -4.44 23.78
CA VAL A 193 1.03 -4.76 22.99
C VAL A 193 1.19 -3.85 21.76
N TYR A 194 0.58 -2.67 21.79
CA TYR A 194 0.47 -1.79 20.64
C TYR A 194 1.84 -1.33 20.12
N THR A 195 2.75 -0.93 21.02
CA THR A 195 4.09 -0.45 20.68
C THR A 195 4.96 -1.61 20.15
N GLU A 196 4.86 -2.80 20.75
CA GLU A 196 5.54 -4.01 20.32
C GLU A 196 5.06 -4.46 18.94
N THR A 197 3.76 -4.29 18.65
CA THR A 197 3.17 -4.59 17.34
C THR A 197 3.67 -3.60 16.29
N ALA A 198 3.77 -2.31 16.60
CA ALA A 198 4.36 -1.31 15.71
C ALA A 198 5.84 -1.62 15.42
N ALA A 199 6.62 -1.99 16.45
CA ALA A 199 8.01 -2.40 16.28
C ALA A 199 8.14 -3.67 15.40
N ALA A 200 7.26 -4.65 15.60
CA ALA A 200 7.19 -5.85 14.76
C ALA A 200 6.86 -5.50 13.31
N ALA A 201 5.89 -4.60 13.06
CA ALA A 201 5.53 -4.15 11.73
C ALA A 201 6.69 -3.42 11.03
N CYS A 202 7.42 -2.57 11.75
CA CYS A 202 8.61 -1.91 11.24
C CYS A 202 9.68 -2.92 10.79
N LEU A 203 9.95 -3.93 11.64
CA LEU A 203 10.91 -4.98 11.33
C LEU A 203 10.48 -5.82 10.13
N LEU A 204 9.21 -6.26 10.09
CA LEU A 204 8.68 -7.07 8.99
C LEU A 204 8.68 -6.29 7.67
N SER A 205 8.34 -5.01 7.68
CA SER A 205 8.37 -4.15 6.49
C SER A 205 9.79 -4.01 5.96
N PHE A 206 10.78 -3.84 6.85
CA PHE A 206 12.19 -3.81 6.45
C PHE A 206 12.63 -5.14 5.82
N LEU A 207 12.34 -6.27 6.47
CA LEU A 207 12.68 -7.60 5.95
C LEU A 207 11.99 -7.89 4.61
N PHE A 208 10.73 -7.47 4.48
CA PHE A 208 9.98 -7.66 3.24
C PHE A 208 10.55 -6.79 2.11
N SER A 209 10.99 -5.58 2.41
CA SER A 209 11.68 -4.70 1.45
C SER A 209 13.03 -5.26 1.02
N VAL A 210 13.79 -5.90 1.93
CA VAL A 210 15.01 -6.63 1.58
C VAL A 210 14.69 -7.78 0.62
N TYR A 211 13.63 -8.54 0.91
CA TYR A 211 13.16 -9.59 0.00
C TYR A 211 12.82 -9.03 -1.40
N LEU A 212 12.07 -7.92 -1.48
CA LEU A 212 11.71 -7.28 -2.75
C LEU A 212 12.95 -6.81 -3.51
N TYR A 213 13.91 -6.20 -2.81
CA TYR A 213 15.16 -5.76 -3.42
C TYR A 213 16.00 -6.92 -3.96
N VAL A 214 16.19 -7.99 -3.17
CA VAL A 214 16.91 -9.19 -3.63
C VAL A 214 16.19 -9.86 -4.80
N ARG A 215 14.86 -9.97 -4.72
CA ARG A 215 14.05 -10.52 -5.81
C ARG A 215 14.19 -9.69 -7.08
N SER A 216 14.24 -8.37 -6.98
CA SER A 216 14.35 -7.49 -8.14
C SER A 216 15.63 -7.71 -8.96
N ALA A 217 16.69 -8.26 -8.34
CA ALA A 217 17.94 -8.60 -9.00
C ALA A 217 17.83 -9.84 -9.93
N SER A 218 16.80 -10.67 -9.75
CA SER A 218 16.53 -11.77 -10.67
C SER A 218 15.78 -11.28 -11.92
N ASP A 219 16.24 -11.67 -13.11
CA ASP A 219 15.56 -11.35 -14.39
C ASP A 219 14.46 -12.37 -14.74
N VAL A 220 14.04 -13.18 -13.76
CA VAL A 220 12.96 -14.17 -13.96
C VAL A 220 11.64 -13.41 -14.12
N PRO A 221 10.91 -13.57 -15.25
CA PRO A 221 9.62 -12.93 -15.45
C PRO A 221 8.57 -13.55 -14.52
N ASP A 222 7.66 -12.71 -14.01
CA ASP A 222 6.61 -13.15 -13.08
C ASP A 222 5.54 -14.03 -13.75
N ALA A 223 5.38 -13.92 -15.08
CA ALA A 223 4.51 -14.77 -15.88
C ALA A 223 5.00 -14.84 -17.34
N PRO A 224 4.60 -15.85 -18.14
CA PRO A 224 5.02 -16.01 -19.55
C PRO A 224 4.75 -14.78 -20.45
N ASN A 225 3.82 -13.90 -20.05
CA ASN A 225 3.42 -12.69 -20.78
C ASN A 225 3.45 -11.42 -19.92
N CYS A 226 4.05 -11.46 -18.72
CA CYS A 226 4.16 -10.31 -17.83
C CYS A 226 5.63 -9.94 -17.69
N PRO A 227 6.15 -8.97 -18.48
CA PRO A 227 7.53 -8.54 -18.35
C PRO A 227 7.71 -7.91 -16.96
N LYS A 228 8.82 -8.28 -16.31
CA LYS A 228 9.22 -7.65 -15.05
C LYS A 228 9.69 -6.24 -15.35
N LEU A 229 8.88 -5.25 -15.00
CA LEU A 229 9.19 -3.84 -15.26
C LEU A 229 9.98 -3.25 -14.12
N ARG A 230 10.99 -2.48 -14.49
CA ARG A 230 11.73 -1.65 -13.55
C ARG A 230 11.07 -0.28 -13.45
N ALA A 231 10.93 0.21 -12.23
CA ALA A 231 10.46 1.57 -12.00
C ALA A 231 11.57 2.55 -12.38
N ALA A 232 11.23 3.62 -13.09
CA ALA A 232 12.22 4.60 -13.55
C ALA A 232 12.92 5.29 -12.38
N GLY A 233 12.21 5.54 -11.27
CA GLY A 233 12.78 6.11 -10.04
C GLY A 233 13.65 5.14 -9.24
N GLY A 234 13.61 3.84 -9.52
CA GLY A 234 14.35 2.80 -8.78
C GLY A 234 15.49 2.14 -9.57
N ASP A 235 15.89 2.69 -10.71
CA ASP A 235 17.00 2.19 -11.53
C ASP A 235 18.10 3.25 -11.66
N THR A 236 18.51 3.83 -10.53
CA THR A 236 19.49 4.94 -10.47
C THR A 236 20.94 4.47 -10.38
N GLY A 237 21.16 3.21 -10.01
CA GLY A 237 22.48 2.64 -9.77
C GLY A 237 23.02 2.88 -8.35
N SER A 238 22.28 3.60 -7.50
CA SER A 238 22.58 3.77 -6.08
C SER A 238 21.82 2.73 -5.26
N PRO A 239 22.48 1.72 -4.66
CA PRO A 239 21.79 0.62 -3.99
C PRO A 239 20.86 1.06 -2.86
N VAL A 240 21.25 2.10 -2.11
CA VAL A 240 20.48 2.65 -1.00
C VAL A 240 19.20 3.34 -1.49
N TYR A 241 19.32 4.12 -2.56
CA TYR A 241 18.18 4.83 -3.14
C TYR A 241 17.23 3.87 -3.84
N ASP A 242 17.77 2.92 -4.61
CA ASP A 242 17.02 1.89 -5.32
C ASP A 242 16.32 0.91 -4.35
N PHE A 243 16.87 0.70 -3.15
CA PHE A 243 16.20 -0.03 -2.05
C PHE A 243 15.02 0.77 -1.49
N PHE A 244 15.20 2.08 -1.30
CA PHE A 244 14.19 2.96 -0.74
C PHE A 244 12.99 3.14 -1.69
N LEU A 245 13.24 3.52 -2.95
CA LEU A 245 12.22 3.69 -3.99
C LEU A 245 11.67 2.34 -4.50
N GLY A 246 12.51 1.32 -4.59
CA GLY A 246 12.15 0.01 -5.13
C GLY A 246 12.45 -0.11 -6.62
N ARG A 247 13.16 -1.17 -6.99
CA ARG A 247 13.58 -1.40 -8.38
C ARG A 247 12.46 -1.92 -9.27
N GLU A 248 11.61 -2.76 -8.70
CA GLU A 248 10.53 -3.43 -9.43
C GLU A 248 9.25 -2.59 -9.34
N LEU A 249 8.61 -2.35 -10.49
CA LEU A 249 7.40 -1.54 -10.56
C LEU A 249 6.26 -2.24 -9.81
N ASN A 250 5.85 -3.43 -10.26
CA ASN A 250 4.69 -4.14 -9.69
C ASN A 250 5.05 -5.62 -9.45
N PRO A 251 5.67 -5.96 -8.31
CA PRO A 251 6.11 -7.32 -8.03
C PRO A 251 4.94 -8.27 -7.80
N ARG A 252 4.90 -9.40 -8.52
CA ARG A 252 3.72 -10.28 -8.54
C ARG A 252 3.97 -11.73 -8.14
N TRP A 253 3.11 -12.32 -7.30
CA TRP A 253 3.15 -13.76 -6.99
C TRP A 253 2.15 -14.59 -7.82
N PHE A 254 2.27 -15.92 -7.70
CA PHE A 254 1.37 -16.93 -8.28
C PHE A 254 1.23 -16.84 -9.82
N GLY A 255 2.36 -16.67 -10.52
CA GLY A 255 2.33 -16.58 -11.98
C GLY A 255 1.72 -15.28 -12.50
N GLY A 256 1.90 -14.18 -11.76
CA GLY A 256 1.50 -12.83 -12.20
C GLY A 256 0.10 -12.37 -11.77
N THR A 257 -0.64 -13.17 -10.99
CA THR A 257 -2.03 -12.84 -10.60
C THR A 257 -2.15 -12.06 -9.30
N PHE A 258 -1.11 -12.06 -8.45
CA PHE A 258 -1.12 -11.33 -7.18
C PHE A 258 -0.19 -10.15 -7.23
N ASP A 259 -0.73 -8.94 -7.23
CA ASP A 259 0.07 -7.73 -7.15
C ASP A 259 0.34 -7.36 -5.70
N LEU A 260 1.61 -7.39 -5.28
CA LEU A 260 1.98 -7.14 -3.88
C LEU A 260 1.75 -5.68 -3.48
N LYS A 261 1.94 -4.76 -4.42
CA LYS A 261 1.82 -3.34 -4.14
C LYS A 261 0.35 -2.99 -3.84
N VAL A 262 -0.55 -3.29 -4.78
CA VAL A 262 -1.99 -3.03 -4.60
C VAL A 262 -2.53 -3.80 -3.39
N PHE A 263 -2.02 -5.01 -3.14
CA PHE A 263 -2.40 -5.76 -1.94
C PHE A 263 -2.01 -5.02 -0.66
N CYS A 264 -0.76 -4.60 -0.52
CA CYS A 264 -0.23 -3.92 0.67
C CYS A 264 -0.90 -2.56 0.90
N GLU A 265 -1.09 -1.77 -0.15
CA GLU A 265 -1.65 -0.42 -0.12
C GLU A 265 -3.07 -0.40 0.49
N LEU A 266 -3.93 -1.34 0.08
CA LEU A 266 -5.32 -1.38 0.54
C LEU A 266 -5.57 -2.29 1.73
N ARG A 267 -4.97 -3.49 1.79
CA ARG A 267 -5.54 -4.55 2.65
C ARG A 267 -4.93 -4.60 4.03
N PRO A 268 -3.67 -5.03 4.20
CA PRO A 268 -3.09 -5.19 5.53
C PRO A 268 -2.98 -3.87 6.28
N GLY A 269 -2.68 -2.77 5.58
CA GLY A 269 -2.57 -1.42 6.14
C GLY A 269 -3.91 -0.83 6.57
N LEU A 270 -4.80 -0.51 5.62
CA LEU A 270 -6.06 0.18 5.92
C LEU A 270 -7.04 -0.68 6.74
N ALA A 271 -7.17 -1.97 6.45
CA ALA A 271 -8.02 -2.82 7.29
C ALA A 271 -7.40 -3.00 8.69
N GLY A 272 -6.07 -3.09 8.78
CA GLY A 272 -5.36 -3.15 10.05
C GLY A 272 -5.56 -1.90 10.90
N TRP A 273 -5.54 -0.71 10.27
CA TRP A 273 -5.87 0.56 10.91
C TRP A 273 -7.24 0.51 11.59
N LEU A 274 -8.30 0.15 10.87
CA LEU A 274 -9.64 0.08 11.47
C LEU A 274 -9.71 -0.93 12.63
N VAL A 275 -9.00 -2.07 12.52
CA VAL A 275 -8.94 -3.06 13.61
C VAL A 275 -8.27 -2.49 14.86
N LEU A 276 -7.22 -1.67 14.71
CA LEU A 276 -6.57 -0.98 15.82
C LEU A 276 -7.51 0.05 16.47
N ASP A 277 -8.30 0.78 15.68
CA ASP A 277 -9.29 1.73 16.23
C ASP A 277 -10.40 0.99 17.00
N LEU A 278 -10.90 -0.12 16.45
CA LEU A 278 -11.88 -0.97 17.13
C LEU A 278 -11.32 -1.59 18.42
N ALA A 279 -10.04 -1.95 18.43
CA ALA A 279 -9.34 -2.42 19.64
C ALA A 279 -9.29 -1.34 20.72
N ALA A 280 -8.95 -0.11 20.35
CA ALA A 280 -8.95 1.03 21.26
C ALA A 280 -10.35 1.32 21.84
N ALA A 281 -11.40 1.25 21.02
CA ALA A 281 -12.77 1.43 21.49
C ALA A 281 -13.25 0.29 22.40
N CYS A 282 -12.84 -0.96 22.12
CA CYS A 282 -13.11 -2.09 23.00
C CYS A 282 -12.45 -1.89 24.37
N ARG A 283 -11.19 -1.45 24.40
CA ARG A 283 -10.49 -1.13 25.65
C ARG A 283 -11.16 0.03 26.40
N GLN A 284 -11.58 1.08 25.70
CA GLN A 284 -12.30 2.20 26.32
C GLN A 284 -13.60 1.73 27.01
N ARG A 285 -14.36 0.85 26.34
CA ARG A 285 -15.58 0.25 26.90
C ARG A 285 -15.31 -0.63 28.11
N GLU A 286 -14.22 -1.40 28.11
CA GLU A 286 -13.83 -2.22 29.28
C GLU A 286 -13.47 -1.35 30.49
N THR A 287 -12.77 -0.23 30.27
CA THR A 287 -12.32 0.67 31.33
C THR A 287 -13.45 1.56 31.86
N LEU A 288 -14.28 2.14 30.97
CA LEU A 288 -15.32 3.12 31.34
C LEU A 288 -16.73 2.50 31.46
N GLY A 289 -16.94 1.30 30.94
CA GLY A 289 -18.27 0.68 30.80
C GLY A 289 -19.05 1.13 29.55
N TYR A 290 -18.58 2.16 28.84
CA TYR A 290 -19.18 2.71 27.63
C TYR A 290 -18.12 3.28 26.67
N VAL A 291 -18.51 3.57 25.42
CA VAL A 291 -17.65 4.23 24.42
C VAL A 291 -18.03 5.71 24.34
N THR A 292 -17.05 6.60 24.37
CA THR A 292 -17.28 8.05 24.44
C THR A 292 -17.73 8.61 23.08
N PRO A 293 -18.47 9.74 23.04
CA PRO A 293 -18.90 10.37 21.78
C PRO A 293 -17.74 10.66 20.84
N SER A 294 -16.62 11.13 21.39
CA SER A 294 -15.37 11.42 20.67
C SER A 294 -14.85 10.18 19.93
N MET A 295 -14.83 9.03 20.61
CA MET A 295 -14.38 7.77 20.03
C MET A 295 -15.35 7.27 18.95
N LEU A 296 -16.67 7.41 19.17
CA LEU A 296 -17.67 7.02 18.17
C LEU A 296 -17.57 7.85 16.89
N LEU A 297 -17.38 9.17 17.01
CA LEU A 297 -17.16 10.05 15.86
C LEU A 297 -15.87 9.70 15.12
N LEU A 298 -14.79 9.43 15.86
CA LEU A 298 -13.52 9.02 15.27
C LEU A 298 -13.70 7.72 14.47
N LEU A 299 -14.31 6.69 15.07
CA LEU A 299 -14.61 5.42 14.41
C LEU A 299 -15.51 5.61 13.19
N ALA A 300 -16.49 6.50 13.25
CA ALA A 300 -17.37 6.77 12.12
C ALA A 300 -16.60 7.42 10.95
N PHE A 301 -15.75 8.41 11.22
CA PHE A 301 -15.00 9.10 10.16
C PHE A 301 -13.88 8.25 9.58
N GLN A 302 -13.06 7.63 10.44
CA GLN A 302 -11.97 6.76 9.99
C GLN A 302 -12.50 5.47 9.37
N GLY A 303 -13.56 4.89 9.96
CA GLY A 303 -14.26 3.73 9.40
C GLY A 303 -14.90 4.00 8.05
N LEU A 304 -15.55 5.17 7.86
CA LEU A 304 -16.10 5.56 6.56
C LEU A 304 -14.99 5.74 5.53
N TYR A 305 -13.86 6.35 5.91
CA TYR A 305 -12.71 6.51 5.03
C TYR A 305 -12.15 5.16 4.57
N VAL A 306 -11.90 4.23 5.50
CA VAL A 306 -11.39 2.89 5.17
C VAL A 306 -12.42 2.13 4.33
N TRP A 307 -13.69 2.22 4.66
CA TRP A 307 -14.77 1.57 3.92
C TRP A 307 -14.87 2.08 2.48
N ASP A 308 -14.80 3.40 2.27
CA ASP A 308 -14.88 4.03 0.95
C ASP A 308 -13.68 3.62 0.08
N ALA A 309 -12.47 3.60 0.66
CA ALA A 309 -11.27 3.11 -0.03
C ALA A 309 -11.42 1.66 -0.53
N GLN A 310 -12.00 0.76 0.28
CA GLN A 310 -12.26 -0.63 -0.13
C GLN A 310 -13.41 -0.76 -1.13
N TYR A 311 -14.38 0.14 -1.08
CA TYR A 311 -15.50 0.17 -2.02
C TYR A 311 -15.04 0.65 -3.41
N GLN A 312 -14.20 1.69 -3.43
CA GLN A 312 -13.66 2.30 -4.65
C GLN A 312 -12.27 1.75 -5.02
N GLU A 313 -12.05 0.45 -4.78
CA GLU A 313 -10.76 -0.25 -4.98
C GLU A 313 -10.15 0.00 -6.38
N GLU A 314 -10.98 0.11 -7.42
CA GLU A 314 -10.53 0.34 -8.79
C GLU A 314 -9.80 1.68 -8.99
N ALA A 315 -10.14 2.72 -8.22
CA ALA A 315 -9.50 4.02 -8.37
C ALA A 315 -8.00 4.00 -8.06
N ILE A 316 -7.57 3.07 -7.19
CA ILE A 316 -6.17 2.94 -6.80
C ILE A 316 -5.28 2.54 -7.97
N LEU A 317 -5.83 1.84 -8.97
CA LEU A 317 -5.08 1.38 -10.14
C LEU A 317 -4.57 2.54 -11.02
N THR A 318 -5.03 3.76 -10.74
CA THR A 318 -4.66 4.99 -11.44
C THR A 318 -3.73 5.91 -10.65
N THR A 319 -3.36 5.54 -9.41
CA THR A 319 -2.49 6.36 -8.56
C THR A 319 -1.03 6.30 -9.00
N MET A 320 -0.24 7.29 -8.57
CA MET A 320 1.20 7.36 -8.83
C MET A 320 1.91 6.11 -8.28
N ASP A 321 1.53 5.70 -7.07
CA ASP A 321 2.06 4.53 -6.38
C ASP A 321 2.00 3.28 -7.26
N VAL A 322 0.86 3.01 -7.91
CA VAL A 322 0.70 1.83 -8.79
C VAL A 322 1.35 2.00 -10.17
N THR A 323 1.30 3.21 -10.73
CA THR A 323 1.60 3.44 -12.14
C THR A 323 3.05 3.79 -12.44
N THR A 324 3.74 4.49 -11.54
CA THR A 324 5.10 5.01 -11.78
C THR A 324 6.11 4.53 -10.75
N ASP A 325 5.70 4.40 -9.49
CA ASP A 325 6.64 4.21 -8.39
C ASP A 325 7.01 2.76 -8.20
N GLY A 326 8.25 2.52 -7.75
CA GLY A 326 8.69 1.17 -7.41
C GLY A 326 8.07 0.69 -6.10
N PHE A 327 7.93 -0.62 -5.94
CA PHE A 327 7.57 -1.18 -4.64
C PHE A 327 8.83 -1.47 -3.81
N GLY A 328 9.33 -0.42 -3.17
CA GLY A 328 10.51 -0.44 -2.29
C GLY A 328 10.18 -0.28 -0.81
N TYR A 329 11.20 0.05 -0.02
CA TYR A 329 11.04 0.26 1.41
C TYR A 329 10.04 1.38 1.74
N MET A 330 10.05 2.49 0.99
CA MET A 330 9.17 3.62 1.24
C MET A 330 7.69 3.22 1.24
N LEU A 331 7.20 2.60 0.17
CA LEU A 331 5.82 2.18 0.06
C LEU A 331 5.52 1.01 1.01
N CYS A 332 6.37 -0.01 1.04
CA CYS A 332 6.17 -1.18 1.91
C CYS A 332 6.07 -0.80 3.40
N PHE A 333 6.96 0.08 3.88
CA PHE A 333 6.90 0.61 5.24
C PHE A 333 5.70 1.54 5.44
N GLY A 334 5.41 2.39 4.45
CA GLY A 334 4.25 3.27 4.43
C GLY A 334 2.95 2.48 4.70
N ASP A 335 2.73 1.46 3.89
CA ASP A 335 1.51 0.64 3.90
C ASP A 335 1.38 -0.20 5.18
N LEU A 336 2.45 -0.90 5.57
CA LEU A 336 2.38 -1.95 6.60
C LEU A 336 2.65 -1.44 8.02
N ALA A 337 3.39 -0.33 8.17
CA ALA A 337 3.81 0.18 9.46
C ALA A 337 3.35 1.63 9.69
N TRP A 338 3.58 2.54 8.74
CA TRP A 338 3.29 3.94 8.97
C TRP A 338 1.79 4.21 9.08
N VAL A 339 1.01 3.89 8.04
CA VAL A 339 -0.44 4.14 7.98
C VAL A 339 -1.17 3.54 9.19
N PRO A 340 -1.11 2.22 9.46
CA PRO A 340 -1.90 1.64 10.54
C PRO A 340 -1.56 2.18 11.91
N PHE A 341 -0.26 2.41 12.22
CA PHE A 341 0.16 2.77 13.57
C PHE A 341 0.22 4.27 13.84
N THR A 342 0.26 5.12 12.80
CA THR A 342 0.19 6.58 12.97
C THR A 342 -1.23 7.13 12.82
N TYR A 343 -2.08 6.51 12.00
CA TYR A 343 -3.44 7.01 11.75
C TYR A 343 -4.44 6.57 12.83
N SER A 344 -4.08 5.56 13.64
CA SER A 344 -4.85 5.12 14.82
C SER A 344 -4.37 5.75 16.14
N LEU A 345 -3.39 6.67 16.12
CA LEU A 345 -2.87 7.30 17.35
C LEU A 345 -3.97 8.05 18.11
N GLN A 346 -4.92 8.65 17.39
CA GLN A 346 -6.06 9.35 17.95
C GLN A 346 -6.96 8.39 18.72
N ALA A 347 -7.25 7.21 18.16
CA ALA A 347 -8.03 6.18 18.84
C ALA A 347 -7.26 5.64 20.04
N ARG A 348 -5.96 5.36 19.88
CA ARG A 348 -5.09 4.92 20.98
C ARG A 348 -5.07 5.91 22.14
N TYR A 349 -5.02 7.21 21.85
CA TYR A 349 -5.05 8.28 22.84
C TYR A 349 -6.41 8.35 23.55
N LEU A 350 -7.50 8.39 22.78
CA LEU A 350 -8.88 8.46 23.30
C LEU A 350 -9.26 7.26 24.17
N ALA A 351 -8.62 6.10 23.98
CA ALA A 351 -8.86 4.92 24.80
C ALA A 351 -8.62 5.17 26.30
N GLU A 352 -7.74 6.11 26.64
CA GLU A 352 -7.37 6.46 28.02
C GLU A 352 -7.64 7.94 28.37
N HIS A 353 -7.74 8.82 27.36
CA HIS A 353 -7.85 10.27 27.54
C HIS A 353 -9.07 10.84 26.80
N ASP A 354 -10.24 10.76 27.42
CA ASP A 354 -11.46 11.33 26.85
C ASP A 354 -11.52 12.86 27.04
N PRO A 355 -11.68 13.66 25.96
CA PRO A 355 -11.83 15.11 26.07
C PRO A 355 -13.23 15.55 26.55
N HIS A 356 -14.13 14.60 26.87
CA HIS A 356 -15.49 14.84 27.35
C HIS A 356 -16.31 15.75 26.42
N LEU A 357 -16.33 15.41 25.12
CA LEU A 357 -17.19 16.08 24.16
C LEU A 357 -18.66 15.95 24.60
N GLY A 358 -19.40 17.06 24.57
CA GLY A 358 -20.83 17.08 24.88
C GLY A 358 -21.63 16.18 23.94
N TRP A 359 -22.71 15.60 24.46
CA TRP A 359 -23.65 14.74 23.73
C TRP A 359 -24.56 15.52 22.80
#